data_AF-A0A0D1DUC4-F1
#
_entry.id   AF-A0A0D1DUC4-F1
#
_cell.length_a   1.000
_cell.length_b   1.000
_cell.length_c   1.000
_cell.angle_alpha   90.00
_cell.angle_beta   90.00
_cell.angle_gamma   90.00
#
_symmetry.space_group_name_H-M   'P 1'
#
loop_
_entity.id
_entity.type
_entity.pdbx_description
1 polymer ?
#
loop_
_entity_poly.entity_id
_entity_poly.type
_entity_poly.pdbx_seq_one_letter_code
_entity_poly.pdbx_strand_id
1 'polypeptide(L)'
;MRTNIFFLSLDIILLACLAAAMDGWDEGAMADSPFGSDSGTSDSGWLDDLPSDQDLHDAMTKHPSRAGFPLYSFRRDQPAWLPSGGQRRHGRSHHYIPRFKRNVDGLMFGPLSIGLDRFQVFNYPHSLPHLQATYSYGNDWTPINFELLRQAELLHTGVWTYRPEPHLLDDIAIAFERWHRFQSRKPERVVGSYGLRHGQFTWPPVEFLTDVHSRRLVMPESAITHLRSEVIGGLESHGADVAHVYHLSLPTAHGTRHIMMTRLDTVMNTNLRRRSKNSDFWLLLETLTTPASWYRLETNRNIYAILGGMFLPKDAPELFKEHMYPVRVNTH
;
A
#
# COMPACT_ATOMS: atom_id res chain seq x y z
N MET A 1 -9.54 -46.90 20.51
CA MET A 1 -8.46 -45.89 20.54
C MET A 1 -9.12 -44.53 20.36
N ARG A 2 -9.13 -43.72 21.42
CA ARG A 2 -9.79 -42.40 21.48
C ARG A 2 -8.80 -41.34 21.01
N THR A 3 -9.15 -40.59 19.98
CA THR A 3 -8.37 -39.45 19.49
C THR A 3 -8.95 -38.18 20.10
N ASN A 4 -8.18 -37.55 20.97
CA ASN A 4 -8.53 -36.29 21.63
C ASN A 4 -8.47 -35.14 20.63
N ILE A 5 -9.60 -34.45 20.44
CA ILE A 5 -9.70 -33.16 19.77
C ILE A 5 -9.72 -32.11 20.87
N PHE A 6 -8.60 -31.41 21.08
CA PHE A 6 -8.56 -30.21 21.92
C PHE A 6 -8.91 -29.00 21.04
N PHE A 7 -10.15 -28.53 21.14
CA PHE A 7 -10.52 -27.17 20.78
C PHE A 7 -10.13 -26.27 21.95
N LEU A 8 -9.13 -25.40 21.75
CA LEU A 8 -8.88 -24.27 22.64
C LEU A 8 -9.80 -23.13 22.20
N SER A 9 -10.93 -22.99 22.91
CA SER A 9 -11.73 -21.77 22.93
C SER A 9 -10.99 -20.71 23.73
N LEU A 10 -10.65 -19.59 23.09
CA LEU A 10 -10.11 -18.42 23.77
C LEU A 10 -11.22 -17.37 23.85
N ASP A 11 -11.82 -17.25 25.03
CA ASP A 11 -12.72 -16.17 25.39
C ASP A 11 -11.94 -14.85 25.46
N ILE A 12 -12.30 -13.88 24.61
CA ILE A 12 -11.81 -12.49 24.70
C ILE A 12 -12.98 -11.62 25.16
N ILE A 13 -12.84 -11.14 26.39
CA ILE A 13 -13.72 -10.18 27.06
C ILE A 13 -13.63 -8.82 26.37
N LEU A 14 -14.80 -8.24 26.10
CA LEU A 14 -15.02 -7.00 25.35
C LEU A 14 -15.51 -5.88 26.31
N LEU A 15 -15.00 -4.67 26.05
CA LEU A 15 -15.61 -3.32 26.26
C LEU A 15 -15.80 -2.73 27.68
N ALA A 16 -15.17 -1.56 27.88
CA ALA A 16 -15.76 -0.23 28.17
C ALA A 16 -14.57 0.74 28.38
N CYS A 17 -14.42 1.94 27.82
CA CYS A 17 -15.27 3.13 27.81
C CYS A 17 -14.64 4.16 26.84
N LEU A 18 -15.45 4.91 26.09
CA LEU A 18 -15.34 6.37 25.93
C LEU A 18 -16.31 6.85 24.85
N ALA A 19 -17.50 7.22 25.31
CA ALA A 19 -18.41 8.13 24.62
C ALA A 19 -18.52 9.37 25.51
N ALA A 20 -18.08 10.53 25.01
CA ALA A 20 -18.60 11.86 25.35
C ALA A 20 -17.78 12.94 24.64
N ALA A 21 -18.46 14.04 24.31
CA ALA A 21 -17.96 15.33 23.82
C ALA A 21 -17.81 15.51 22.30
N MET A 22 -18.95 15.63 21.61
CA MET A 22 -19.09 16.57 20.49
C MET A 22 -20.48 17.21 20.59
N ASP A 23 -20.56 18.34 21.29
CA ASP A 23 -21.70 19.26 21.25
C ASP A 23 -21.23 20.59 20.66
N GLY A 24 -22.05 21.12 19.77
CA GLY A 24 -22.09 22.53 19.39
C GLY A 24 -21.21 22.90 18.20
N TRP A 25 -21.81 22.97 17.01
CA TRP A 25 -21.49 24.02 16.03
C TRP A 25 -22.80 24.58 15.46
N ASP A 26 -22.92 25.89 15.68
CA ASP A 26 -24.03 26.77 15.31
C ASP A 26 -24.20 26.87 13.79
N GLU A 27 -25.47 26.90 13.38
CA GLU A 27 -25.94 27.39 12.09
C GLU A 27 -25.84 28.93 12.07
N GLY A 28 -25.15 29.48 11.07
CA GLY A 28 -24.96 30.91 10.95
C GLY A 28 -24.81 31.40 9.51
N ALA A 29 -25.92 31.94 9.00
CA ALA A 29 -26.03 33.02 8.02
C ALA A 29 -25.56 32.79 6.57
N MET A 30 -26.58 32.65 5.70
CA MET A 30 -26.56 33.10 4.32
C MET A 30 -26.17 34.57 4.21
N ALA A 31 -25.34 34.90 3.22
CA ALA A 31 -25.29 36.23 2.62
C ALA A 31 -24.89 36.13 1.13
N ASP A 32 -25.57 36.93 0.35
CA ASP A 32 -25.59 37.01 -1.12
C ASP A 32 -24.21 37.25 -1.76
N SER A 33 -24.04 36.76 -2.99
CA SER A 33 -22.97 37.22 -3.88
C SER A 33 -23.54 37.52 -5.28
N PRO A 34 -23.30 38.71 -5.83
CA PRO A 34 -23.79 39.10 -7.14
C PRO A 34 -22.88 38.58 -8.25
N PHE A 35 -23.50 38.01 -9.28
CA PHE A 35 -22.84 37.61 -10.53
C PHE A 35 -22.33 38.86 -11.29
N GLY A 36 -21.02 39.06 -11.27
CA GLY A 36 -20.29 39.90 -12.21
C GLY A 36 -19.74 39.03 -13.34
N SER A 37 -20.30 39.19 -14.53
CA SER A 37 -19.80 38.63 -15.78
C SER A 37 -18.58 39.42 -16.24
N ASP A 38 -17.40 38.82 -16.21
CA ASP A 38 -16.22 39.39 -16.83
C ASP A 38 -15.56 38.41 -17.81
N SER A 39 -15.21 38.97 -18.95
CA SER A 39 -14.87 38.28 -20.18
C SER A 39 -13.36 38.24 -20.40
N GLY A 40 -12.81 37.05 -20.62
CA GLY A 40 -11.74 36.83 -21.59
C GLY A 40 -10.34 37.36 -21.26
N THR A 41 -9.56 36.55 -20.55
CA THR A 41 -8.12 36.40 -20.82
C THR A 41 -7.75 34.94 -20.65
N SER A 42 -7.35 34.31 -21.75
CA SER A 42 -6.75 32.97 -21.79
C SER A 42 -5.40 33.01 -21.07
N ASP A 43 -5.45 32.74 -19.77
CA ASP A 43 -4.31 32.65 -18.87
C ASP A 43 -3.83 31.20 -18.81
N SER A 44 -2.83 30.87 -19.61
CA SER A 44 -2.07 29.61 -19.53
C SER A 44 -1.05 29.60 -18.39
N GLY A 45 -1.23 30.44 -17.35
CA GLY A 45 -0.29 30.66 -16.25
C GLY A 45 -0.23 29.59 -15.15
N TRP A 46 -0.91 28.45 -15.29
CA TRP A 46 -0.98 27.43 -14.22
C TRP A 46 0.11 26.35 -14.27
N LEU A 47 1.07 26.43 -15.20
CA LEU A 47 2.03 25.35 -15.45
C LEU A 47 3.49 25.66 -15.10
N ASP A 48 3.85 26.89 -14.69
CA ASP A 48 5.26 27.29 -14.60
C ASP A 48 5.85 27.52 -13.19
N ASP A 49 5.07 27.59 -12.11
CA ASP A 49 5.65 27.72 -10.75
C ASP A 49 5.60 26.40 -9.98
N LEU A 50 6.38 25.42 -10.47
CA LEU A 50 6.83 24.36 -9.56
C LEU A 50 7.67 25.03 -8.46
N PRO A 51 7.41 24.77 -7.16
CA PRO A 51 8.19 25.35 -6.09
C PRO A 51 9.68 25.06 -6.33
N SER A 52 10.53 26.07 -6.11
CA SER A 52 11.96 25.90 -6.30
C SER A 52 12.48 24.74 -5.44
N ASP A 53 13.60 24.10 -5.82
CA ASP A 53 14.22 23.06 -4.99
C ASP A 53 14.50 23.55 -3.55
N GLN A 54 14.64 24.88 -3.35
CA GLN A 54 14.79 25.51 -2.05
C GLN A 54 13.46 25.63 -1.30
N ASP A 55 12.37 26.07 -1.94
CA ASP A 55 11.02 26.04 -1.34
C ASP A 55 10.60 24.61 -1.04
N LEU A 56 11.07 23.67 -1.86
CA LEU A 56 11.00 22.26 -1.58
C LEU A 56 11.76 21.98 -0.27
N HIS A 57 13.05 22.22 -0.21
CA HIS A 57 13.86 22.00 0.99
C HIS A 57 13.31 22.66 2.29
N ASP A 58 12.78 23.88 2.21
CA ASP A 58 12.35 24.66 3.36
C ASP A 58 11.03 24.17 3.96
N ALA A 59 10.04 23.83 3.13
CA ALA A 59 8.82 23.19 3.62
C ALA A 59 9.07 21.76 4.12
N MET A 60 10.15 21.10 3.66
CA MET A 60 10.56 19.79 4.17
C MET A 60 11.24 19.85 5.54
N THR A 61 12.04 20.88 5.80
CA THR A 61 12.74 21.07 7.08
C THR A 61 11.83 21.62 8.18
N LYS A 62 10.80 22.38 7.80
CA LYS A 62 9.77 22.89 8.72
C LYS A 62 8.69 21.87 9.10
N HIS A 63 8.67 20.68 8.50
CA HIS A 63 7.66 19.67 8.82
C HIS A 63 7.83 19.20 10.28
N PRO A 64 6.81 19.38 11.15
CA PRO A 64 6.91 19.12 12.60
C PRO A 64 7.02 17.62 12.97
N SER A 65 7.13 16.72 11.99
CA SER A 65 6.89 15.30 12.17
C SER A 65 7.98 14.55 12.95
N ARG A 66 9.15 15.11 13.24
CA ARG A 66 10.21 14.36 13.95
C ARG A 66 10.07 14.29 15.46
N ALA A 67 9.37 15.25 16.06
CA ALA A 67 9.05 15.22 17.47
C ALA A 67 7.88 14.25 17.70
N GLY A 68 8.15 12.94 17.71
CA GLY A 68 7.07 11.97 17.95
C GLY A 68 7.27 10.55 17.43
N PHE A 69 8.41 10.20 16.85
CA PHE A 69 8.67 8.83 16.39
C PHE A 69 9.67 8.10 17.29
N PRO A 70 9.28 7.68 18.51
CA PRO A 70 10.17 6.95 19.42
C PRO A 70 10.63 5.60 18.85
N LEU A 71 9.96 5.10 17.80
CA LEU A 71 10.27 3.81 17.18
C LEU A 71 11.52 3.84 16.28
N TYR A 72 11.96 4.99 15.78
CA TYR A 72 13.06 5.08 14.82
C TYR A 72 14.09 6.13 15.22
N SER A 73 15.37 5.84 14.97
CA SER A 73 16.47 6.78 15.19
C SER A 73 16.78 7.55 13.91
N PHE A 74 15.93 8.51 13.61
CA PHE A 74 16.24 9.53 12.61
C PHE A 74 17.28 10.51 13.18
N ARG A 75 18.28 10.85 12.37
CA ARG A 75 19.28 11.88 12.70
C ARG A 75 18.60 13.24 12.83
N ARG A 76 18.51 13.79 14.05
CA ARG A 76 17.82 15.06 14.34
C ARG A 76 18.33 16.25 13.52
N ASP A 77 19.61 16.22 13.18
CA ASP A 77 20.35 17.25 12.43
C ASP A 77 20.23 17.16 10.90
N GLN A 78 19.61 16.10 10.38
CA GLN A 78 19.47 15.85 8.95
C GLN A 78 18.02 16.05 8.50
N PRO A 79 17.68 16.56 7.32
CA PRO A 79 16.30 16.54 6.82
C PRO A 79 15.68 15.13 6.75
N ALA A 80 14.33 15.03 6.76
CA ALA A 80 13.62 13.74 6.70
C ALA A 80 13.85 12.98 5.39
N TRP A 81 14.09 13.71 4.30
CA TRP A 81 14.53 13.19 3.02
C TRP A 81 15.60 14.11 2.45
N LEU A 82 16.54 13.54 1.69
CA LEU A 82 17.65 14.24 1.08
C LEU A 82 17.55 14.21 -0.44
N PRO A 83 18.06 15.24 -1.15
CA PRO A 83 18.21 15.17 -2.59
C PRO A 83 19.21 14.08 -2.97
N SER A 84 18.91 13.34 -4.03
CA SER A 84 19.86 12.41 -4.64
C SER A 84 20.96 13.23 -5.32
N GLY A 85 22.10 13.44 -4.66
CA GLY A 85 23.20 14.33 -5.13
C GLY A 85 23.96 13.89 -6.39
N GLY A 86 23.31 13.24 -7.36
CA GLY A 86 23.94 12.63 -8.53
C GLY A 86 23.26 12.99 -9.86
N GLN A 87 24.11 13.35 -10.82
CA GLN A 87 23.84 13.80 -12.18
C GLN A 87 22.76 13.00 -12.94
N ARG A 88 21.80 13.76 -13.48
CA ARG A 88 20.75 13.36 -14.44
C ARG A 88 21.32 12.52 -15.57
N ARG A 89 21.10 11.20 -15.60
CA ARG A 89 21.28 10.43 -16.85
C ARG A 89 20.08 9.57 -17.25
N HIS A 90 19.37 8.86 -16.36
CA HIS A 90 18.30 7.93 -16.83
C HIS A 90 17.11 7.67 -15.86
N GLY A 91 16.59 8.65 -15.13
CA GLY A 91 15.29 8.51 -14.47
C GLY A 91 15.26 8.72 -12.94
N ARG A 92 14.84 9.94 -12.57
CA ARG A 92 13.82 10.33 -11.57
C ARG A 92 13.88 9.91 -10.09
N SER A 93 14.95 9.37 -9.52
CA SER A 93 15.06 9.48 -8.04
C SER A 93 15.45 10.90 -7.64
N HIS A 94 14.46 11.76 -7.36
CA HIS A 94 14.71 13.15 -6.95
C HIS A 94 15.20 13.23 -5.50
N HIS A 95 14.70 12.34 -4.65
CA HIS A 95 14.96 12.37 -3.22
C HIS A 95 15.08 10.94 -2.67
N TYR A 96 15.57 10.81 -1.45
CA TYR A 96 15.52 9.56 -0.71
C TYR A 96 15.36 9.81 0.78
N ILE A 97 14.74 8.87 1.48
CA ILE A 97 14.77 8.80 2.94
C ILE A 97 16.12 8.20 3.34
N PRO A 98 16.97 8.91 4.11
CA PRO A 98 18.25 8.41 4.56
C PRO A 98 18.15 7.11 5.32
N ARG A 99 19.27 6.42 5.53
CA ARG A 99 19.29 5.25 6.39
C ARG A 99 18.87 5.61 7.81
N PHE A 100 18.04 4.76 8.40
CA PHE A 100 17.60 4.88 9.79
C PHE A 100 17.53 3.50 10.44
N LYS A 101 17.59 3.48 11.78
CA LYS A 101 17.53 2.26 12.57
C LYS A 101 16.22 2.23 13.35
N ARG A 102 15.54 1.10 13.38
CA ARG A 102 14.41 0.88 14.28
C ARG A 102 14.92 0.64 15.70
N ASN A 103 14.43 1.39 16.67
CA ASN A 103 14.99 1.45 18.02
C ASN A 103 14.76 0.17 18.83
N VAL A 104 13.66 -0.55 18.56
CA VAL A 104 13.27 -1.74 19.33
C VAL A 104 14.14 -2.97 19.04
N ASP A 105 14.55 -3.19 17.79
CA ASP A 105 15.27 -4.38 17.35
C ASP A 105 16.61 -4.06 16.66
N GLY A 106 16.87 -2.79 16.42
CA GLY A 106 18.06 -2.31 15.77
C GLY A 106 18.16 -2.59 14.28
N LEU A 107 17.05 -2.94 13.63
CA LEU A 107 17.04 -3.21 12.20
C LEU A 107 17.29 -1.93 11.39
N MET A 108 18.23 -2.00 10.46
CA MET A 108 18.58 -0.90 9.55
C MET A 108 17.68 -0.91 8.32
N PHE A 109 17.17 0.26 7.94
CA PHE A 109 16.38 0.48 6.75
C PHE A 109 17.04 1.52 5.84
N GLY A 110 16.73 1.46 4.54
CA GLY A 110 17.11 2.46 3.55
C GLY A 110 18.55 2.38 3.00
N PRO A 111 18.95 3.38 2.18
CA PRO A 111 18.15 4.54 1.79
C PRO A 111 16.92 4.13 0.95
N LEU A 112 15.78 4.80 1.16
CA LEU A 112 14.53 4.52 0.45
C LEU A 112 14.32 5.60 -0.61
N SER A 113 14.42 5.26 -1.89
CA SER A 113 14.37 6.27 -2.97
C SER A 113 12.94 6.75 -3.22
N ILE A 114 12.79 8.00 -3.64
CA ILE A 114 11.52 8.69 -3.94
C ILE A 114 11.61 9.22 -5.38
N GLY A 115 10.54 9.01 -6.16
CA GLY A 115 10.40 9.39 -7.57
C GLY A 115 10.70 8.26 -8.56
N LEU A 116 10.87 7.03 -8.09
CA LEU A 116 10.99 5.86 -8.97
C LEU A 116 9.62 5.36 -9.45
N ASP A 117 9.63 4.69 -10.61
CA ASP A 117 8.45 4.14 -11.29
C ASP A 117 8.11 2.71 -10.87
N ARG A 118 9.01 2.04 -10.15
CA ARG A 118 8.95 0.61 -9.80
C ARG A 118 9.23 0.36 -8.33
N PHE A 119 8.80 -0.81 -7.85
CA PHE A 119 9.14 -1.27 -6.51
C PHE A 119 10.65 -1.42 -6.34
N GLN A 120 11.16 -0.99 -5.20
CA GLN A 120 12.55 -1.20 -4.84
C GLN A 120 12.65 -2.43 -3.95
N VAL A 121 13.59 -3.32 -4.28
CA VAL A 121 13.79 -4.59 -3.56
C VAL A 121 14.60 -4.36 -2.28
N PHE A 122 14.06 -3.48 -1.43
CA PHE A 122 14.48 -3.16 -0.08
C PHE A 122 13.32 -3.45 0.85
N ASN A 123 13.64 -4.05 2.00
CA ASN A 123 12.69 -4.12 3.10
C ASN A 123 12.44 -2.70 3.63
N TYR A 124 11.19 -2.39 3.97
CA TYR A 124 10.85 -1.13 4.64
C TYR A 124 9.93 -1.42 5.84
N PRO A 125 9.94 -0.54 6.86
CA PRO A 125 9.04 -0.72 7.98
C PRO A 125 7.63 -0.26 7.58
N HIS A 126 6.63 -1.11 7.79
CA HIS A 126 5.25 -0.80 7.40
C HIS A 126 4.69 0.43 8.13
N SER A 127 5.07 0.62 9.39
CA SER A 127 4.70 1.79 10.21
C SER A 127 5.55 3.03 9.95
N LEU A 128 6.16 3.14 8.75
CA LEU A 128 6.90 4.33 8.37
C LEU A 128 5.94 5.53 8.29
N PRO A 129 6.13 6.57 9.13
CA PRO A 129 5.16 7.66 9.24
C PRO A 129 4.99 8.49 7.97
N HIS A 130 5.97 8.47 7.08
CA HIS A 130 5.93 9.18 5.80
C HIS A 130 4.80 8.70 4.88
N LEU A 131 4.30 7.48 5.09
CA LEU A 131 3.16 6.92 4.34
C LEU A 131 1.84 7.10 5.09
N GLN A 132 1.82 7.72 6.28
CA GLN A 132 0.61 7.78 7.11
C GLN A 132 -0.58 8.36 6.38
N ALA A 133 -0.38 9.46 5.67
CA ALA A 133 -1.43 10.11 4.89
C ALA A 133 -2.06 9.24 3.79
N THR A 134 -1.37 8.17 3.34
CA THR A 134 -1.91 7.24 2.33
C THR A 134 -2.89 6.24 2.90
N TYR A 135 -2.79 5.90 4.19
CA TYR A 135 -3.64 4.89 4.82
C TYR A 135 -4.62 5.45 5.86
N SER A 136 -4.41 6.69 6.33
CA SER A 136 -5.37 7.36 7.23
C SER A 136 -6.55 8.01 6.49
N TYR A 137 -6.49 8.16 5.17
CA TYR A 137 -7.65 8.51 4.36
C TYR A 137 -8.53 7.27 4.12
N GLY A 138 -9.85 7.43 4.20
CA GLY A 138 -10.79 6.32 4.00
C GLY A 138 -10.85 5.33 5.18
N ASN A 139 -10.64 5.81 6.41
CA ASN A 139 -10.75 4.98 7.63
C ASN A 139 -12.16 4.42 7.85
N ASP A 140 -13.16 5.00 7.21
CA ASP A 140 -14.55 4.56 7.19
C ASP A 140 -14.86 3.57 6.06
N TRP A 141 -13.90 3.28 5.17
CA TRP A 141 -14.08 2.29 4.11
C TRP A 141 -14.14 0.88 4.69
N THR A 142 -15.08 0.09 4.21
CA THR A 142 -15.31 -1.28 4.71
C THR A 142 -14.71 -2.30 3.75
N PRO A 143 -13.84 -3.21 4.21
CA PRO A 143 -13.30 -4.27 3.37
C PRO A 143 -14.39 -5.27 2.97
N ILE A 144 -14.35 -5.71 1.72
CA ILE A 144 -15.28 -6.69 1.17
C ILE A 144 -14.53 -7.77 0.39
N ASN A 145 -15.16 -8.93 0.23
CA ASN A 145 -14.61 -9.98 -0.61
C ASN A 145 -14.64 -9.55 -2.08
N PHE A 146 -13.46 -9.40 -2.69
CA PHE A 146 -13.30 -8.98 -4.09
C PHE A 146 -13.96 -9.96 -5.07
N GLU A 147 -14.12 -11.23 -4.71
CA GLU A 147 -14.79 -12.22 -5.57
C GLU A 147 -16.26 -11.88 -5.82
N LEU A 148 -16.91 -11.15 -4.89
CA LEU A 148 -18.28 -10.66 -5.06
C LEU A 148 -18.39 -9.56 -6.13
N LEU A 149 -17.27 -8.89 -6.42
CA LEU A 149 -17.18 -7.86 -7.44
C LEU A 149 -16.63 -8.37 -8.76
N ARG A 150 -16.60 -9.67 -8.95
CA ARG A 150 -16.15 -10.25 -10.21
C ARG A 150 -17.34 -10.78 -10.98
N GLN A 151 -17.55 -10.24 -12.17
CA GLN A 151 -18.48 -10.79 -13.15
C GLN A 151 -17.65 -11.41 -14.27
N ALA A 152 -17.67 -12.74 -14.37
CA ALA A 152 -16.78 -13.50 -15.25
C ALA A 152 -15.29 -13.15 -15.03
N GLU A 153 -14.63 -12.62 -16.04
CA GLU A 153 -13.19 -12.28 -16.05
C GLU A 153 -12.92 -10.81 -15.66
N LEU A 154 -13.97 -10.02 -15.40
CA LEU A 154 -13.85 -8.59 -15.16
C LEU A 154 -14.18 -8.21 -13.72
N LEU A 155 -13.40 -7.26 -13.19
CA LEU A 155 -13.76 -6.52 -11.98
C LEU A 155 -14.76 -5.41 -12.33
N HIS A 156 -15.68 -5.13 -11.41
CA HIS A 156 -16.53 -3.94 -11.52
C HIS A 156 -15.68 -2.67 -11.61
N THR A 157 -16.23 -1.62 -12.21
CA THR A 157 -15.58 -0.30 -12.22
C THR A 157 -15.36 0.19 -10.79
N GLY A 158 -14.19 0.77 -10.54
CA GLY A 158 -13.82 1.27 -9.23
C GLY A 158 -12.61 2.20 -9.26
N VAL A 159 -12.33 2.82 -8.12
CA VAL A 159 -11.19 3.72 -7.92
C VAL A 159 -10.00 2.89 -7.46
N TRP A 160 -8.83 3.15 -8.02
CA TRP A 160 -7.58 2.51 -7.61
C TRP A 160 -6.79 3.47 -6.74
N THR A 161 -6.28 2.98 -5.62
CA THR A 161 -5.50 3.81 -4.69
C THR A 161 -4.41 2.99 -4.01
N TYR A 162 -3.33 3.63 -3.61
CA TYR A 162 -2.30 3.00 -2.79
C TYR A 162 -2.59 3.24 -1.30
N ARG A 163 -2.77 2.16 -0.54
CA ARG A 163 -3.16 2.18 0.87
C ARG A 163 -2.42 1.09 1.67
N PRO A 164 -1.14 1.29 2.01
CA PRO A 164 -0.36 0.34 2.80
C PRO A 164 -0.77 0.39 4.28
N GLU A 165 -1.83 -0.33 4.65
CA GLU A 165 -2.30 -0.41 6.05
C GLU A 165 -1.28 -1.15 6.93
N PRO A 166 -0.54 -0.48 7.83
CA PRO A 166 0.64 -1.08 8.45
C PRO A 166 0.38 -2.36 9.23
N HIS A 167 -0.72 -2.38 9.98
CA HIS A 167 -1.12 -3.54 10.78
C HIS A 167 -1.47 -4.74 9.90
N LEU A 168 -2.18 -4.50 8.78
CA LEU A 168 -2.50 -5.56 7.83
C LEU A 168 -1.23 -6.10 7.15
N LEU A 169 -0.29 -5.23 6.77
CA LEU A 169 0.99 -5.67 6.21
C LEU A 169 1.80 -6.51 7.22
N ASP A 170 1.81 -6.12 8.50
CA ASP A 170 2.43 -6.90 9.57
C ASP A 170 1.75 -8.27 9.72
N ASP A 171 0.42 -8.33 9.75
CA ASP A 171 -0.34 -9.58 9.84
C ASP A 171 -0.06 -10.51 8.65
N ILE A 172 0.00 -9.98 7.42
CA ILE A 172 0.37 -10.73 6.22
C ILE A 172 1.79 -11.31 6.34
N ALA A 173 2.77 -10.47 6.74
CA ALA A 173 4.16 -10.91 6.86
C ALA A 173 4.32 -11.99 7.94
N ILE A 174 3.66 -11.82 9.09
CA ILE A 174 3.64 -12.80 10.19
C ILE A 174 3.00 -14.11 9.73
N ALA A 175 1.91 -14.04 8.97
CA ALA A 175 1.22 -15.22 8.45
C ALA A 175 2.14 -16.03 7.53
N PHE A 176 2.77 -15.40 6.54
CA PHE A 176 3.71 -16.08 5.65
C PHE A 176 4.91 -16.65 6.39
N GLU A 177 5.46 -15.92 7.37
CA GLU A 177 6.55 -16.44 8.20
C GLU A 177 6.12 -17.69 8.97
N ARG A 178 4.92 -17.65 9.58
CA ARG A 178 4.36 -18.79 10.31
C ARG A 178 4.14 -19.99 9.40
N TRP A 179 3.57 -19.79 8.21
CA TRP A 179 3.34 -20.87 7.25
C TRP A 179 4.64 -21.50 6.76
N HIS A 180 5.69 -20.71 6.53
CA HIS A 180 7.03 -21.23 6.28
C HIS A 180 7.49 -22.16 7.42
N ARG A 181 7.34 -21.73 8.69
CA ARG A 181 7.76 -22.52 9.85
C ARG A 181 6.96 -23.82 9.99
N PHE A 182 5.65 -23.81 9.73
CA PHE A 182 4.83 -25.03 9.76
C PHE A 182 5.30 -26.08 8.75
N GLN A 183 5.89 -25.63 7.65
CA GLN A 183 6.50 -26.50 6.66
C GLN A 183 7.97 -26.82 6.93
N SER A 184 8.48 -26.49 8.13
CA SER A 184 9.90 -26.63 8.48
C SER A 184 10.84 -25.90 7.51
N ARG A 185 10.34 -24.86 6.84
CA ARG A 185 11.10 -24.01 5.92
C ARG A 185 11.44 -22.68 6.60
N LYS A 186 12.54 -22.07 6.17
CA LYS A 186 12.92 -20.72 6.58
C LYS A 186 12.74 -19.77 5.39
N PRO A 187 12.28 -18.53 5.60
CA PRO A 187 12.28 -17.53 4.55
C PRO A 187 13.69 -17.31 3.97
N GLU A 188 13.83 -17.62 2.68
CA GLU A 188 15.09 -17.46 1.95
C GLU A 188 15.31 -16.00 1.55
N ARG A 189 16.56 -15.67 1.19
CA ARG A 189 16.86 -14.37 0.60
C ARG A 189 16.41 -14.34 -0.86
N VAL A 190 15.87 -13.20 -1.28
CA VAL A 190 15.55 -12.94 -2.69
C VAL A 190 16.85 -12.76 -3.45
N VAL A 191 17.10 -13.59 -4.46
CA VAL A 191 18.33 -13.53 -5.26
C VAL A 191 18.42 -12.19 -5.99
N GLY A 192 19.55 -11.49 -5.84
CA GLY A 192 19.78 -10.16 -6.42
C GLY A 192 19.31 -8.99 -5.56
N SER A 193 18.78 -9.24 -4.35
CA SER A 193 18.41 -8.20 -3.39
C SER A 193 19.49 -7.92 -2.35
N TYR A 194 19.41 -6.75 -1.70
CA TYR A 194 20.24 -6.39 -0.55
C TYR A 194 19.57 -6.77 0.78
N GLY A 195 19.40 -8.09 0.99
CA GLY A 195 18.94 -8.63 2.27
C GLY A 195 17.43 -8.77 2.42
N LEU A 196 16.64 -8.54 1.36
CA LEU A 196 15.21 -8.85 1.35
C LEU A 196 15.03 -10.38 1.43
N ARG A 197 14.08 -10.81 2.25
CA ARG A 197 13.69 -12.21 2.38
C ARG A 197 12.27 -12.44 1.86
N HIS A 198 11.95 -13.69 1.58
CA HIS A 198 10.59 -14.08 1.21
C HIS A 198 9.58 -13.65 2.29
N GLY A 199 8.41 -13.17 1.86
CA GLY A 199 7.35 -12.67 2.75
C GLY A 199 7.59 -11.26 3.32
N GLN A 200 8.70 -10.59 2.96
CA GLN A 200 8.93 -9.20 3.34
C GLN A 200 8.45 -8.25 2.23
N PHE A 201 7.79 -7.17 2.62
CA PHE A 201 7.32 -6.16 1.68
C PHE A 201 8.46 -5.30 1.11
N THR A 202 8.31 -4.96 -0.15
CA THR A 202 9.22 -4.12 -0.92
C THR A 202 8.79 -2.66 -0.84
N TRP A 203 9.75 -1.74 -0.89
CA TRP A 203 9.45 -0.32 -0.88
C TRP A 203 8.73 0.09 -2.19
N PRO A 204 7.53 0.71 -2.11
CA PRO A 204 6.75 1.11 -3.27
C PRO A 204 7.39 2.22 -4.11
N PRO A 205 6.98 2.37 -5.39
CA PRO A 205 7.17 3.64 -6.10
C PRO A 205 6.34 4.73 -5.43
N VAL A 206 7.00 5.79 -4.96
CA VAL A 206 6.35 6.94 -4.32
C VAL A 206 6.93 8.25 -4.81
N GLU A 207 6.11 9.28 -4.86
CA GLU A 207 6.48 10.65 -5.17
C GLU A 207 5.86 11.64 -4.18
N PHE A 208 6.31 12.89 -4.21
CA PHE A 208 5.68 13.96 -3.44
C PHE A 208 4.43 14.43 -4.14
N LEU A 209 3.27 14.29 -3.49
CA LEU A 209 2.12 15.10 -3.83
C LEU A 209 2.31 16.47 -3.20
N THR A 210 2.40 17.50 -4.05
CA THR A 210 2.43 18.89 -3.60
C THR A 210 0.99 19.40 -3.60
N ASP A 211 0.38 19.43 -2.42
CA ASP A 211 -0.87 20.14 -2.18
C ASP A 211 -0.56 21.46 -1.44
N VAL A 212 -1.45 22.44 -1.54
CA VAL A 212 -1.33 23.80 -0.97
C VAL A 212 -0.99 23.76 0.52
N HIS A 213 -1.44 22.72 1.24
CA HIS A 213 -1.34 22.62 2.70
C HIS A 213 -0.44 21.50 3.22
N SER A 214 -0.02 20.56 2.38
CA SER A 214 0.80 19.44 2.85
C SER A 214 1.60 18.77 1.74
N ARG A 215 2.79 18.30 2.11
CA ARG A 215 3.56 17.38 1.27
C ARG A 215 3.49 15.99 1.86
N ARG A 216 2.95 15.07 1.08
CA ARG A 216 2.81 13.66 1.45
C ARG A 216 3.38 12.78 0.36
N LEU A 217 3.88 11.61 0.76
CA LEU A 217 4.27 10.58 -0.20
C LEU A 217 3.02 9.85 -0.69
N VAL A 218 2.87 9.73 -2.01
CA VAL A 218 1.81 8.97 -2.66
C VAL A 218 2.41 8.10 -3.74
N MET A 219 1.71 7.04 -4.15
CA MET A 219 2.09 6.31 -5.35
C MET A 219 1.74 7.14 -6.59
N PRO A 220 2.65 7.32 -7.56
CA PRO A 220 2.34 8.06 -8.79
C PRO A 220 1.17 7.43 -9.55
N GLU A 221 0.31 8.25 -10.16
CA GLU A 221 -0.84 7.78 -10.94
C GLU A 221 -0.42 6.85 -12.10
N SER A 222 0.74 7.11 -12.71
CA SER A 222 1.30 6.25 -13.75
C SER A 222 1.64 4.84 -13.22
N ALA A 223 2.13 4.75 -11.98
CA ALA A 223 2.41 3.46 -11.35
C ALA A 223 1.11 2.73 -10.99
N ILE A 224 0.10 3.44 -10.46
CA ILE A 224 -1.23 2.87 -10.19
C ILE A 224 -1.86 2.33 -11.47
N THR A 225 -1.85 3.12 -12.56
CA THR A 225 -2.38 2.73 -13.87
C THR A 225 -1.67 1.51 -14.45
N HIS A 226 -0.33 1.46 -14.33
CA HIS A 226 0.45 0.30 -14.75
C HIS A 226 0.06 -0.96 -13.97
N LEU A 227 0.04 -0.90 -12.63
CA LEU A 227 -0.31 -2.04 -11.78
C LEU A 227 -1.76 -2.49 -12.00
N ARG A 228 -2.68 -1.55 -12.21
CA ARG A 228 -4.06 -1.85 -12.61
C ARG A 228 -4.11 -2.67 -13.90
N SER A 229 -3.35 -2.24 -14.91
CA SER A 229 -3.32 -2.94 -16.21
C SER A 229 -2.78 -4.36 -16.07
N GLU A 230 -1.73 -4.55 -15.26
CA GLU A 230 -1.17 -5.87 -14.97
C GLU A 230 -2.17 -6.78 -14.23
N VAL A 231 -2.90 -6.24 -13.23
CA VAL A 231 -3.93 -7.01 -12.50
C VAL A 231 -5.08 -7.40 -13.44
N ILE A 232 -5.56 -6.47 -14.28
CA ILE A 232 -6.62 -6.75 -15.25
C ILE A 232 -6.17 -7.81 -16.24
N GLY A 233 -4.98 -7.69 -16.83
CA GLY A 233 -4.44 -8.72 -17.72
C GLY A 233 -4.26 -10.07 -17.02
N GLY A 234 -3.88 -10.06 -15.74
CA GLY A 234 -3.84 -11.27 -14.90
C GLY A 234 -5.20 -11.91 -14.67
N LEU A 235 -6.27 -11.12 -14.56
CA LEU A 235 -7.65 -11.60 -14.44
C LEU A 235 -8.18 -12.15 -15.77
N GLU A 236 -7.93 -11.46 -16.87
CA GLU A 236 -8.35 -11.89 -18.23
C GLU A 236 -7.64 -13.18 -18.66
N SER A 237 -6.39 -13.37 -18.24
CA SER A 237 -5.64 -14.61 -18.49
C SER A 237 -5.91 -15.71 -17.47
N HIS A 238 -6.70 -15.44 -16.43
CA HIS A 238 -6.99 -16.39 -15.37
C HIS A 238 -7.93 -17.50 -15.86
N GLY A 239 -7.41 -18.72 -15.97
CA GLY A 239 -8.19 -19.90 -16.38
C GLY A 239 -8.17 -21.02 -15.36
N ALA A 240 -8.98 -22.06 -15.61
CA ALA A 240 -9.01 -23.27 -14.77
C ALA A 240 -7.65 -24.02 -14.78
N ASP A 241 -6.93 -23.97 -15.91
CA ASP A 241 -5.64 -24.65 -16.09
C ASP A 241 -4.45 -23.81 -15.59
N VAL A 242 -4.57 -22.49 -15.64
CA VAL A 242 -3.48 -21.56 -15.29
C VAL A 242 -4.00 -20.45 -14.40
N ALA A 243 -3.65 -20.54 -13.11
CA ALA A 243 -4.02 -19.54 -12.12
C ALA A 243 -3.03 -18.36 -12.12
N HIS A 244 -3.56 -17.18 -12.43
CA HIS A 244 -2.82 -15.90 -12.40
C HIS A 244 -3.19 -15.01 -11.20
N VAL A 245 -4.31 -15.33 -10.53
CA VAL A 245 -4.90 -14.55 -9.44
C VAL A 245 -5.28 -15.50 -8.33
N TYR A 246 -4.90 -15.13 -7.12
CA TYR A 246 -5.07 -15.93 -5.92
C TYR A 246 -5.81 -15.12 -4.87
N HIS A 247 -6.62 -15.80 -4.07
CA HIS A 247 -7.28 -15.24 -2.92
C HIS A 247 -6.52 -15.67 -1.67
N LEU A 248 -6.02 -14.69 -0.91
CA LEU A 248 -5.50 -14.84 0.44
C LEU A 248 -6.58 -14.47 1.47
N SER A 249 -7.07 -15.46 2.20
CA SER A 249 -8.02 -15.25 3.30
C SER A 249 -7.27 -15.12 4.62
N LEU A 250 -7.23 -13.91 5.19
CA LEU A 250 -6.42 -13.60 6.36
C LEU A 250 -7.30 -13.25 7.57
N PRO A 251 -7.29 -14.07 8.65
CA PRO A 251 -7.93 -13.70 9.90
C PRO A 251 -7.15 -12.58 10.60
N THR A 252 -7.82 -11.48 10.93
CA THR A 252 -7.26 -10.32 11.66
C THR A 252 -8.10 -10.01 12.91
N ALA A 253 -7.64 -9.09 13.74
CA ALA A 253 -8.40 -8.62 14.90
C ALA A 253 -9.77 -8.00 14.53
N HIS A 254 -9.93 -7.53 13.29
CA HIS A 254 -11.15 -6.89 12.78
C HIS A 254 -12.01 -7.83 11.92
N GLY A 255 -11.74 -9.14 11.95
CA GLY A 255 -12.41 -10.14 11.13
C GLY A 255 -11.53 -10.66 10.00
N THR A 256 -12.15 -11.37 9.06
CA THR A 256 -11.41 -11.94 7.92
C THR A 256 -11.25 -10.88 6.82
N ARG A 257 -10.00 -10.64 6.41
CA ARG A 257 -9.66 -9.77 5.29
C ARG A 257 -9.46 -10.64 4.04
N HIS A 258 -9.91 -10.13 2.90
CA HIS A 258 -9.91 -10.84 1.63
C HIS A 258 -8.96 -10.14 0.66
N ILE A 259 -7.76 -10.71 0.52
CA ILE A 259 -6.67 -10.08 -0.22
C ILE A 259 -6.52 -10.79 -1.56
N MET A 260 -6.64 -10.02 -2.64
CA MET A 260 -6.29 -10.48 -3.98
C MET A 260 -4.77 -10.43 -4.15
N MET A 261 -4.20 -11.52 -4.66
CA MET A 261 -2.78 -11.65 -4.94
C MET A 261 -2.56 -11.98 -6.41
N THR A 262 -1.67 -11.27 -7.09
CA THR A 262 -1.28 -11.58 -8.47
C THR A 262 0.23 -11.59 -8.64
N ARG A 263 0.72 -12.49 -9.49
CA ARG A 263 2.13 -12.56 -9.86
C ARG A 263 2.41 -11.56 -10.97
N LEU A 264 3.39 -10.70 -10.77
CA LEU A 264 3.79 -9.72 -11.77
C LEU A 264 5.18 -10.03 -12.35
N ASP A 265 5.45 -9.55 -13.56
CA ASP A 265 6.81 -9.65 -14.10
C ASP A 265 7.78 -8.86 -13.21
N THR A 266 8.77 -9.57 -12.68
CA THR A 266 9.73 -9.03 -11.71
C THR A 266 10.57 -7.88 -12.28
N VAL A 267 10.98 -7.96 -13.56
CA VAL A 267 11.87 -6.96 -14.17
C VAL A 267 11.09 -5.68 -14.53
N MET A 268 9.84 -5.86 -14.94
CA MET A 268 8.95 -4.76 -15.28
C MET A 268 8.40 -4.02 -14.05
N ASN A 269 8.25 -4.70 -12.91
CA ASN A 269 7.60 -4.12 -11.73
C ASN A 269 8.57 -3.80 -10.59
N THR A 270 9.84 -4.23 -10.67
CA THR A 270 10.84 -3.98 -9.62
C THR A 270 12.15 -3.47 -10.17
N ASN A 271 13.03 -2.98 -9.30
CA ASN A 271 14.39 -2.57 -9.67
C ASN A 271 15.40 -3.74 -9.80
N LEU A 272 14.95 -5.01 -9.75
CA LEU A 272 15.81 -6.15 -10.08
C LEU A 272 16.12 -6.18 -11.57
N ARG A 273 17.41 -6.36 -11.90
CA ARG A 273 17.89 -6.43 -13.29
C ARG A 273 17.49 -7.71 -14.01
N ARG A 274 17.13 -8.76 -13.26
CA ARG A 274 16.79 -10.09 -13.77
C ARG A 274 15.76 -10.73 -12.85
N ARG A 275 14.94 -11.62 -13.40
CA ARG A 275 14.01 -12.45 -12.62
C ARG A 275 14.77 -13.26 -11.56
N SER A 276 14.22 -13.32 -10.36
CA SER A 276 14.79 -14.13 -9.28
C SER A 276 14.62 -15.62 -9.60
N LYS A 277 15.64 -16.42 -9.25
CA LYS A 277 15.62 -17.87 -9.50
C LYS A 277 14.71 -18.63 -8.52
N ASN A 278 14.57 -18.13 -7.29
CA ASN A 278 13.88 -18.82 -6.20
C ASN A 278 12.58 -18.14 -5.77
N SER A 279 12.23 -16.99 -6.36
CA SER A 279 11.05 -16.23 -5.99
C SER A 279 10.41 -15.54 -7.19
N ASP A 280 9.12 -15.23 -7.03
CA ASP A 280 8.36 -14.36 -7.92
C ASP A 280 7.88 -13.13 -7.13
N PHE A 281 7.66 -12.03 -7.85
CA PHE A 281 7.10 -10.80 -7.27
C PHE A 281 5.58 -10.86 -7.28
N TRP A 282 4.96 -10.62 -6.13
CA TRP A 282 3.53 -10.67 -5.91
C TRP A 282 3.01 -9.30 -5.49
N LEU A 283 1.96 -8.85 -6.15
CA LEU A 283 1.20 -7.66 -5.76
C LEU A 283 0.00 -8.08 -4.91
N LEU A 284 -0.25 -7.33 -3.84
CA LEU A 284 -1.35 -7.57 -2.91
C LEU A 284 -2.32 -6.39 -2.96
N LEU A 285 -3.60 -6.70 -3.13
CA LEU A 285 -4.68 -5.73 -3.20
C LEU A 285 -5.84 -6.16 -2.32
N GLU A 286 -6.55 -5.19 -1.77
CA GLU A 286 -7.81 -5.41 -1.09
C GLU A 286 -8.91 -4.59 -1.76
N THR A 287 -10.14 -5.11 -1.72
CA THR A 287 -11.29 -4.34 -2.18
C THR A 287 -12.06 -3.78 -0.99
N LEU A 288 -12.40 -2.50 -1.09
CA LEU A 288 -13.12 -1.74 -0.09
C LEU A 288 -14.38 -1.11 -0.70
N THR A 289 -15.34 -0.75 0.15
CA THR A 289 -16.54 0.02 -0.22
C THR A 289 -16.62 1.28 0.61
N THR A 290 -17.08 2.37 0.00
CA THR A 290 -17.36 3.62 0.72
C THR A 290 -18.64 3.52 1.55
N PRO A 291 -18.73 4.22 2.69
CA PRO A 291 -19.95 4.25 3.49
C PRO A 291 -21.17 4.71 2.70
N ALA A 292 -22.34 4.24 3.14
CA ALA A 292 -23.58 4.56 2.46
C ALA A 292 -23.98 6.04 2.50
N SER A 293 -23.49 6.77 3.50
CA SER A 293 -23.69 8.21 3.62
C SER A 293 -23.09 9.00 2.43
N TRP A 294 -22.12 8.43 1.71
CA TRP A 294 -21.47 9.06 0.56
C TRP A 294 -22.23 8.81 -0.76
N TYR A 295 -23.32 8.02 -0.75
CA TYR A 295 -24.11 7.68 -1.93
C TYR A 295 -24.88 8.85 -2.56
N ARG A 296 -24.85 10.05 -1.98
CA ARG A 296 -25.47 11.25 -2.59
C ARG A 296 -24.84 11.66 -3.94
N LEU A 297 -23.70 11.08 -4.31
CA LEU A 297 -22.98 11.34 -5.57
C LEU A 297 -23.11 10.21 -6.62
N GLU A 298 -24.18 9.39 -6.55
CA GLU A 298 -24.59 8.37 -7.54
C GLU A 298 -23.56 7.31 -7.95
N THR A 299 -22.39 7.27 -7.33
CA THR A 299 -21.37 6.27 -7.63
C THR A 299 -20.99 5.57 -6.35
N ASN A 300 -21.61 4.40 -6.12
CA ASN A 300 -21.08 3.42 -5.17
C ASN A 300 -19.73 2.95 -5.73
N ARG A 301 -18.64 3.58 -5.30
CA ARG A 301 -17.32 3.31 -5.86
C ARG A 301 -16.69 2.19 -5.06
N ASN A 302 -16.60 1.03 -5.69
CA ASN A 302 -15.64 0.01 -5.28
C ASN A 302 -14.25 0.65 -5.30
N ILE A 303 -13.45 0.36 -4.28
CA ILE A 303 -12.07 0.85 -4.17
C ILE A 303 -11.15 -0.36 -4.20
N TYR A 304 -10.20 -0.35 -5.13
CA TYR A 304 -9.12 -1.32 -5.23
C TYR A 304 -7.87 -0.73 -4.58
N ALA A 305 -7.67 -1.09 -3.32
CA ALA A 305 -6.57 -0.61 -2.49
C ALA A 305 -5.33 -1.49 -2.70
N ILE A 306 -4.30 -0.94 -3.35
CA ILE A 306 -2.98 -1.58 -3.46
C ILE A 306 -2.33 -1.51 -2.08
N LEU A 307 -2.08 -2.68 -1.48
CA LEU A 307 -1.47 -2.78 -0.16
C LEU A 307 0.06 -2.69 -0.25
N GLY A 308 0.64 -3.35 -1.26
CA GLY A 308 2.08 -3.41 -1.47
C GLY A 308 2.48 -4.60 -2.31
N GLY A 309 3.79 -4.82 -2.44
CA GLY A 309 4.33 -5.97 -3.14
C GLY A 309 5.42 -6.68 -2.34
N MET A 310 5.51 -8.00 -2.50
CA MET A 310 6.52 -8.82 -1.84
C MET A 310 7.03 -9.93 -2.74
N PHE A 311 8.15 -10.54 -2.36
CA PHE A 311 8.63 -11.75 -3.01
C PHE A 311 8.20 -12.97 -2.23
N LEU A 312 7.65 -13.96 -2.92
CA LEU A 312 7.33 -15.27 -2.36
C LEU A 312 8.07 -16.37 -3.12
N PRO A 313 8.27 -17.56 -2.51
CA PRO A 313 8.81 -18.71 -3.21
C PRO A 313 8.05 -19.02 -4.50
N LYS A 314 8.71 -19.60 -5.50
CA LYS A 314 8.03 -20.01 -6.75
C LYS A 314 6.91 -21.03 -6.52
N ASP A 315 7.08 -21.88 -5.52
CA ASP A 315 6.13 -22.89 -5.07
C ASP A 315 5.12 -22.36 -4.03
N ALA A 316 4.96 -21.04 -3.90
CA ALA A 316 4.04 -20.43 -2.94
C ALA A 316 2.57 -20.91 -3.05
N PRO A 317 1.97 -21.11 -4.25
CA PRO A 317 0.62 -21.67 -4.35
C PRO A 317 0.47 -23.02 -3.69
N GLU A 318 1.46 -23.90 -3.88
CA GLU A 318 1.47 -25.23 -3.28
C GLU A 318 1.76 -25.13 -1.78
N LEU A 319 2.65 -24.21 -1.40
CA LEU A 319 3.06 -23.98 -0.02
C LEU A 319 1.92 -23.43 0.85
N PHE A 320 1.07 -22.59 0.29
CA PHE A 320 0.08 -21.85 1.05
C PHE A 320 -1.35 -22.20 0.68
N LYS A 321 -1.58 -23.34 0.01
CA LYS A 321 -2.88 -23.77 -0.53
C LYS A 321 -4.07 -23.73 0.44
N GLU A 322 -3.83 -23.83 1.75
CA GLU A 322 -4.87 -23.78 2.80
C GLU A 322 -5.37 -22.35 3.07
N HIS A 323 -4.60 -21.34 2.66
CA HIS A 323 -4.86 -19.93 2.93
C HIS A 323 -4.85 -19.05 1.67
N MET A 324 -4.13 -19.50 0.65
CA MET A 324 -3.97 -18.88 -0.66
C MET A 324 -4.44 -19.87 -1.73
N TYR A 325 -5.57 -19.60 -2.36
CA TYR A 325 -6.16 -20.49 -3.37
C TYR A 325 -6.40 -19.75 -4.68
N PRO A 326 -6.35 -20.45 -5.83
CA PRO A 326 -6.71 -19.82 -7.10
C PRO A 326 -8.16 -19.37 -7.04
N VAL A 327 -8.43 -18.14 -7.48
CA VAL A 327 -9.80 -17.62 -7.56
C VAL A 327 -10.61 -18.56 -8.46
N ARG A 328 -11.80 -18.98 -8.05
CA ARG A 328 -12.58 -19.94 -8.87
C ARG A 328 -12.96 -19.31 -10.19
N VAL A 329 -13.03 -20.02 -11.31
CA VAL A 329 -13.67 -19.49 -12.53
C VAL A 329 -15.16 -19.78 -12.44
N ASN A 330 -16.01 -18.76 -12.47
CA ASN A 330 -17.47 -18.98 -12.50
C ASN A 330 -17.85 -19.45 -13.91
N THR A 331 -18.00 -20.76 -14.09
CA THR A 331 -18.60 -21.33 -15.30
C THR A 331 -20.10 -21.09 -15.23
N HIS A 332 -20.57 -19.99 -15.83
CA HIS A 332 -22.00 -19.72 -15.99
C HIS A 332 -22.56 -20.43 -17.21
#